data_AF-A0A844HWE8-F1
#
_entry.id   AF-A0A844HWE8-F1
#
_cell.length_a   1.000
_cell.length_b   1.000
_cell.length_c   1.000
_cell.angle_alpha   90.00
_cell.angle_beta   90.00
_cell.angle_gamma   90.00
#
_symmetry.space_group_name_H-M   'P 1'
#
loop_
_entity.id
_entity.type
_entity.pdbx_description
1 polymer ?
#
loop_
_entity_poly.entity_id
_entity_poly.type
_entity_poly.pdbx_seq_one_letter_code
_entity_poly.pdbx_strand_id
1 'polypeptide(L)'
;MEVTLSDGSRIEIEDGRFERKDASGRTIEERPATRRDYARLQQAGTASGGGRIGPNGSIRGGGTVAKLETNGRNIEVTYSDGWKEEIEAGRYELKDASGRTVIQRPARPSDRARLFAAAR
;
A
#
# COMPACT_ATOMS: atom_id res chain seq x y z
N MET A 1 4.02 -9.38 -15.77
CA MET A 1 3.13 -8.95 -14.66
C MET A 1 3.56 -7.56 -14.25
N GLU A 2 2.67 -6.57 -14.12
CA GLU A 2 3.04 -5.20 -13.76
C GLU A 2 2.14 -4.64 -12.64
N VAL A 3 2.69 -3.73 -11.84
CA VAL A 3 1.96 -2.92 -10.85
C VAL A 3 2.53 -1.51 -10.86
N THR A 4 1.64 -0.52 -10.92
CA THR A 4 1.99 0.89 -10.73
C THR A 4 1.84 1.27 -9.25
N LEU A 5 2.88 1.88 -8.70
CA LEU A 5 2.96 2.33 -7.32
C LEU A 5 2.43 3.75 -7.15
N SER A 6 2.36 4.17 -5.89
CA SER A 6 1.80 5.44 -5.45
C SER A 6 2.46 6.69 -5.97
N ASP A 7 3.76 6.59 -6.12
CA ASP A 7 4.68 7.62 -6.54
C ASP A 7 4.82 7.66 -8.06
N GLY A 8 3.96 6.91 -8.78
CA GLY A 8 4.03 6.73 -10.23
C GLY A 8 5.12 5.76 -10.69
N SER A 9 5.99 5.28 -9.78
CA SER A 9 6.97 4.26 -10.10
C SER A 9 6.28 2.95 -10.46
N ARG A 10 6.91 2.13 -11.30
CA ARG A 10 6.33 0.87 -11.77
C ARG A 10 7.22 -0.29 -11.37
N ILE A 11 6.61 -1.40 -11.02
CA ILE A 11 7.29 -2.67 -10.82
C ILE A 11 6.72 -3.67 -11.80
N GLU A 12 7.58 -4.40 -12.49
CA GLU A 12 7.18 -5.46 -13.40
C GLU A 12 8.10 -6.67 -13.32
N ILE A 13 7.57 -7.82 -13.73
CA ILE A 13 8.35 -9.00 -14.06
C ILE A 13 8.04 -9.43 -15.49
N GLU A 14 9.09 -9.50 -16.29
CA GLU A 14 9.12 -9.93 -17.68
C GLU A 14 10.33 -10.86 -17.88
N ASP A 15 10.13 -11.99 -18.58
CA ASP A 15 11.18 -12.99 -18.87
C ASP A 15 12.05 -13.41 -17.66
N GLY A 16 11.45 -13.46 -16.47
CA GLY A 16 12.16 -13.83 -15.25
C GLY A 16 13.04 -12.73 -14.66
N ARG A 17 12.94 -11.49 -15.16
CA ARG A 17 13.61 -10.32 -14.61
C ARG A 17 12.63 -9.42 -13.89
N PHE A 18 13.01 -8.97 -12.71
CA PHE A 18 12.35 -7.89 -11.99
C PHE A 18 12.88 -6.57 -12.54
N GLU A 19 11.97 -5.67 -12.84
CA GLU A 19 12.27 -4.31 -13.25
C GLU A 19 11.48 -3.33 -12.39
N ARG A 20 12.17 -2.29 -11.88
CA ARG A 20 11.56 -1.15 -11.21
C ARG A 20 11.89 0.10 -12.00
N LYS A 21 10.85 0.81 -12.42
CA LYS A 21 10.94 2.08 -13.15
C LYS A 21 10.51 3.22 -12.24
N ASP A 22 11.13 4.39 -12.38
CA ASP A 22 10.65 5.61 -11.74
C ASP A 22 9.35 6.13 -12.42
N ALA A 23 8.80 7.22 -11.90
CA ALA A 23 7.57 7.82 -12.42
C ALA A 23 7.68 8.33 -13.86
N SER A 24 8.90 8.55 -14.37
CA SER A 24 9.17 8.95 -15.75
C SER A 24 9.35 7.75 -16.69
N GLY A 25 9.24 6.53 -16.18
CA GLY A 25 9.42 5.30 -16.93
C GLY A 25 10.87 4.87 -17.09
N ARG A 26 11.83 5.52 -16.40
CA ARG A 26 13.24 5.14 -16.46
C ARG A 26 13.51 3.99 -15.50
N THR A 27 14.20 2.96 -15.97
CA THR A 27 14.62 1.82 -15.16
C THR A 27 15.63 2.26 -14.10
N ILE A 28 15.28 2.06 -12.83
CA ILE A 28 16.13 2.37 -11.67
C ILE A 28 16.69 1.13 -10.99
N GLU A 29 16.07 -0.03 -11.21
CA GLU A 29 16.58 -1.31 -10.73
C GLU A 29 16.15 -2.42 -11.68
N GLU A 30 17.11 -3.23 -12.12
CA GLU A 30 16.86 -4.40 -12.94
C GLU A 30 17.70 -5.57 -12.42
N ARG A 31 17.06 -6.71 -12.17
CA ARG A 31 17.72 -7.90 -11.63
C ARG A 31 16.90 -9.17 -11.90
N PRO A 32 17.47 -10.38 -11.76
CA PRO A 32 16.68 -11.60 -11.77
C PRO A 32 15.52 -11.53 -10.74
N ALA A 33 14.34 -11.94 -11.18
CA ALA A 33 13.15 -11.99 -10.34
C ALA A 33 13.28 -13.12 -9.32
N THR A 34 12.94 -12.83 -8.06
CA THR A 34 12.89 -13.82 -7.00
C THR A 34 11.46 -14.30 -6.76
N ARG A 35 11.29 -15.45 -6.12
CA ARG A 35 9.95 -15.93 -5.68
C ARG A 35 9.16 -14.89 -4.87
N ARG A 36 9.85 -14.04 -4.09
CA ARG A 36 9.22 -12.96 -3.32
C ARG A 36 8.65 -11.86 -4.23
N ASP A 37 9.31 -11.57 -5.35
CA ASP A 37 8.84 -10.55 -6.31
C ASP A 37 7.56 -11.02 -7.01
N TYR A 38 7.48 -12.30 -7.41
CA TYR A 38 6.27 -12.88 -7.98
C TYR A 38 5.09 -12.87 -7.00
N ALA A 39 5.31 -13.26 -5.73
CA ALA A 39 4.28 -13.24 -4.71
C ALA A 39 3.76 -11.80 -4.45
N ARG A 40 4.67 -10.83 -4.46
CA ARG A 40 4.34 -9.40 -4.31
C ARG A 40 3.49 -8.90 -5.47
N LEU A 41 3.83 -9.22 -6.72
CA LEU A 41 3.07 -8.81 -7.90
C LEU A 41 1.72 -9.54 -8.01
N GLN A 42 1.63 -10.81 -7.63
CA GLN A 42 0.35 -11.54 -7.61
C GLN A 42 -0.61 -10.95 -6.58
N GLN A 43 -0.16 -10.65 -5.36
CA GLN A 43 -1.00 -10.06 -4.30
C GLN A 43 -1.49 -8.65 -4.66
N ALA A 44 -0.70 -7.89 -5.42
CA ALA A 44 -1.08 -6.57 -5.87
C ALA A 44 -1.94 -6.58 -7.13
N GLY A 45 -1.75 -7.55 -8.03
CA GLY A 45 -2.64 -7.77 -9.19
C GLY A 45 -4.05 -8.21 -8.78
N THR A 46 -4.20 -8.93 -7.66
CA THR A 46 -5.52 -9.24 -7.06
C THR A 46 -6.15 -8.05 -6.35
N ALA A 47 -5.38 -7.01 -6.02
CA ALA A 47 -5.88 -5.73 -5.54
C ALA A 47 -6.30 -4.85 -6.74
N SER A 48 -7.19 -5.35 -7.60
CA SER A 48 -7.79 -4.57 -8.70
C SER A 48 -8.70 -3.42 -8.21
N GLY A 49 -8.74 -3.16 -6.89
CA GLY A 49 -9.16 -1.89 -6.30
C GLY A 49 -7.91 -1.18 -5.79
N GLY A 50 -7.76 0.12 -6.05
CA GLY A 50 -6.52 0.90 -6.06
C GLY A 50 -5.61 0.99 -4.82
N GLY A 51 -5.27 -0.11 -4.15
CA GLY A 51 -4.30 -0.13 -3.06
C GLY A 51 -2.86 0.04 -3.56
N ARG A 52 -2.11 0.97 -2.96
CA ARG A 52 -0.69 1.22 -3.26
C ARG A 52 0.22 0.26 -2.48
N ILE A 53 1.25 -0.30 -3.12
CA ILE A 53 2.29 -1.06 -2.39
C ILE A 53 3.34 -0.09 -1.84
N GLY A 54 3.53 -0.06 -0.52
CA GLY A 54 4.63 0.66 0.12
C GLY A 54 5.99 -0.04 -0.07
N PRO A 55 7.12 0.65 0.22
CA PRO A 55 8.48 0.15 -0.04
C PRO A 55 8.83 -1.17 0.67
N ASN A 56 8.11 -1.51 1.74
CA ASN A 56 8.28 -2.78 2.47
C ASN A 56 7.34 -3.90 2.00
N GLY A 57 6.60 -3.72 0.90
CA GLY A 57 5.61 -4.68 0.42
C GLY A 57 4.28 -4.67 1.19
N SER A 58 4.01 -3.62 1.97
CA SER A 58 2.70 -3.44 2.61
C SER A 58 1.74 -2.70 1.69
N ILE A 59 0.55 -3.26 1.46
CA ILE A 59 -0.53 -2.58 0.73
C ILE A 59 -1.09 -1.46 1.63
N ARG A 60 -1.41 -0.31 1.02
CA ARG A 60 -1.89 0.94 1.65
C ARG A 60 -2.95 1.61 0.79
N GLY A 61 -3.60 2.63 1.32
CA GLY A 61 -4.51 3.47 0.54
C GLY A 61 -3.82 4.16 -0.65
N GLY A 62 -4.55 4.28 -1.75
CA GLY A 62 -4.12 4.69 -3.09
C GLY A 62 -4.10 6.19 -3.36
N GLY A 63 -4.47 7.03 -2.40
CA GLY A 63 -4.67 8.47 -2.56
C GLY A 63 -3.74 9.35 -1.73
N THR A 64 -3.96 10.67 -1.75
CA THR A 64 -3.48 11.57 -0.69
C THR A 64 -4.39 11.43 0.53
N VAL A 65 -3.92 11.79 1.72
CA VAL A 65 -4.81 11.85 2.90
C VAL A 65 -5.88 12.90 2.66
N ALA A 66 -7.14 12.48 2.67
CA ALA A 66 -8.29 13.36 2.52
C ALA A 66 -8.88 13.73 3.89
N LYS A 67 -8.85 12.79 4.83
CA LYS A 67 -9.37 12.98 6.19
C LYS A 67 -8.57 12.15 7.19
N LEU A 68 -8.37 12.71 8.37
CA LEU A 68 -7.89 11.99 9.55
C LEU A 68 -8.87 12.21 10.69
N GLU A 69 -9.23 11.13 11.38
CA GLU A 69 -9.99 11.17 12.62
C GLU A 69 -9.26 10.40 13.72
N THR A 70 -9.21 10.98 14.91
CA THR A 70 -8.63 10.34 16.10
C THR A 70 -9.63 10.37 17.23
N ASN A 71 -9.98 9.20 17.77
CA ASN A 71 -10.85 9.08 18.93
C ASN A 71 -10.20 8.18 19.98
N GLY A 72 -9.63 8.79 21.02
CA GLY A 72 -8.92 8.09 22.09
C GLY A 72 -7.74 7.27 21.55
N ARG A 73 -7.91 5.94 21.49
CA ARG A 73 -6.90 5.00 20.96
C ARG A 73 -7.11 4.67 19.49
N ASN A 74 -8.26 5.04 18.93
CA ASN A 74 -8.62 4.75 17.55
C ASN A 74 -8.09 5.86 16.63
N ILE A 75 -7.63 5.44 15.46
CA ILE A 75 -7.13 6.33 14.41
C ILE A 75 -7.77 5.87 13.12
N GLU A 76 -8.26 6.80 12.31
CA GLU A 76 -8.79 6.53 10.98
C GLU A 76 -8.19 7.53 10.00
N VAL A 77 -7.65 7.04 8.90
CA VAL A 77 -7.19 7.82 7.76
C VAL A 77 -8.04 7.42 6.57
N THR A 78 -8.73 8.38 5.97
CA THR A 78 -9.40 8.22 4.69
C THR A 78 -8.57 8.89 3.61
N TYR A 79 -8.31 8.15 2.54
CA TYR A 79 -7.57 8.63 1.38
C TYR A 79 -8.52 9.16 0.30
N SER A 80 -8.01 10.02 -0.57
CA SER A 80 -8.76 10.69 -1.64
C SER A 80 -9.39 9.74 -2.67
N ASP A 81 -8.91 8.51 -2.71
CA ASP A 81 -9.37 7.43 -3.59
C ASP A 81 -10.38 6.49 -2.91
N GLY A 82 -10.85 6.84 -1.71
CA GLY A 82 -11.85 6.09 -0.95
C GLY A 82 -11.28 4.98 -0.07
N TRP A 83 -9.98 4.67 -0.17
CA TRP A 83 -9.36 3.71 0.73
C TRP A 83 -9.31 4.24 2.16
N LYS A 84 -9.34 3.32 3.11
CA LYS A 84 -9.28 3.66 4.53
C LYS A 84 -8.27 2.79 5.26
N GLU A 85 -7.51 3.42 6.15
CA GLU A 85 -6.67 2.73 7.11
C GLU A 85 -7.10 3.12 8.51
N GLU A 86 -7.23 2.14 9.38
CA GLU A 86 -7.69 2.37 10.74
C GLU A 86 -6.93 1.53 11.75
N ILE A 87 -6.87 2.06 12.97
CA ILE A 87 -6.53 1.31 14.16
C ILE A 87 -7.76 1.34 15.06
N GLU A 88 -8.35 0.17 15.29
CA GLU A 88 -9.49 -0.01 16.17
C GLU A 88 -9.29 -1.25 17.05
N ALA A 89 -9.62 -1.14 18.34
CA ALA A 89 -9.47 -2.22 19.31
C ALA A 89 -8.08 -2.89 19.29
N GLY A 90 -7.01 -2.12 18.99
CA GLY A 90 -5.64 -2.61 18.92
C GLY A 90 -5.26 -3.36 17.63
N ARG A 91 -6.13 -3.38 16.62
CA ARG A 91 -5.85 -3.97 15.31
C ARG A 91 -5.73 -2.89 14.24
N TYR A 92 -4.82 -3.12 13.30
CA TYR A 92 -4.72 -2.35 12.07
C TYR A 92 -5.62 -2.99 11.01
N GLU A 93 -6.43 -2.17 10.35
CA GLU A 93 -7.21 -2.56 9.18
C GLU A 93 -6.89 -1.66 7.98
N LEU A 94 -6.85 -2.27 6.80
CA LEU A 94 -6.86 -1.58 5.51
C LEU A 94 -8.15 -1.99 4.80
N LYS A 95 -8.96 -1.00 4.45
CA LYS A 95 -10.22 -1.16 3.74
C LYS A 95 -10.10 -0.55 2.35
N ASP A 96 -10.62 -1.26 1.35
CA ASP A 96 -10.75 -0.74 0.00
C ASP A 96 -11.85 0.33 -0.10
N ALA A 97 -11.98 0.97 -1.27
CA ALA A 97 -12.99 2.00 -1.52
C ALA A 97 -14.44 1.51 -1.38
N SER A 98 -14.69 0.20 -1.40
CA SER A 98 -16.01 -0.41 -1.15
C SER A 98 -16.22 -0.75 0.34
N GLY A 99 -15.27 -0.41 1.21
CA GLY A 99 -15.32 -0.68 2.65
C GLY A 99 -14.94 -2.10 3.03
N ARG A 100 -14.43 -2.93 2.10
CA ARG A 100 -14.02 -4.31 2.40
C ARG A 100 -12.64 -4.30 3.03
N THR A 101 -12.48 -4.98 4.18
CA THR A 101 -11.18 -5.15 4.82
C THR A 101 -10.30 -6.10 4.00
N VAL A 102 -9.20 -5.58 3.44
CA VAL A 102 -8.23 -6.36 2.66
C VAL A 102 -6.98 -6.74 3.47
N ILE A 103 -6.68 -6.01 4.55
CA ILE A 103 -5.67 -6.38 5.54
C ILE A 103 -6.26 -6.20 6.92
N GLN A 104 -6.12 -7.20 7.79
CA GLN A 104 -6.36 -7.09 9.22
C GLN A 104 -5.23 -7.78 9.99
N ARG A 105 -4.64 -7.09 10.97
CA ARG A 105 -3.58 -7.64 11.82
C ARG A 105 -3.44 -6.86 13.13
N PRO A 106 -2.75 -7.37 14.15
CA PRO A 106 -2.39 -6.57 15.31
C PRO A 106 -1.67 -5.27 14.89
N ALA A 107 -2.07 -4.15 15.50
CA ALA A 107 -1.45 -2.87 15.24
C ALA A 107 -0.02 -2.87 15.81
N ARG A 108 0.93 -2.39 15.01
CA ARG A 108 2.32 -2.22 15.42
C ARG A 108 2.57 -0.77 15.84
N PRO A 109 3.60 -0.51 16.68
CA PRO A 109 3.99 0.86 17.00
C PRO A 109 4.26 1.71 15.75
N SER A 110 4.84 1.11 14.71
CA SER A 110 5.08 1.75 13.42
C SER A 110 3.81 2.16 12.67
N ASP A 111 2.71 1.43 12.84
CA ASP A 111 1.44 1.77 12.20
C ASP A 111 0.86 3.03 12.83
N ARG A 112 0.87 3.09 14.17
CA ARG A 112 0.42 4.27 14.92
C ARG A 112 1.25 5.49 14.57
N ALA A 113 2.58 5.38 14.64
CA ALA A 113 3.48 6.48 14.33
C ALA A 113 3.25 7.03 12.91
N ARG A 114 3.07 6.14 11.92
CA ARG A 114 2.80 6.54 10.54
C ARG A 114 1.43 7.20 10.37
N LEU A 115 0.36 6.63 10.94
CA LEU A 115 -0.98 7.21 10.83
C LEU A 115 -1.06 8.58 11.53
N PHE A 116 -0.37 8.75 12.66
CA PHE A 116 -0.22 10.07 13.29
C PHE A 116 0.63 11.04 12.46
N ALA A 117 1.68 10.58 11.78
CA ALA A 117 2.49 11.44 10.92
C ALA A 117 1.71 11.92 9.68
N ALA A 118 0.74 11.12 9.22
CA ALA A 118 -0.15 11.48 8.12
C ALA A 118 -1.16 12.59 8.48
N ALA A 119 -1.18 13.03 9.75
CA ALA A 119 -2.00 14.11 10.29
C ALA A 119 -1.49 15.53 10.04
N ARG A 120 -0.28 15.68 9.52
CA ARG A 120 0.45 16.94 9.43
C ARG A 120 0.83 17.27 8.00
#